data_AF-X1QRL4-F1
#
_entry.id   AF-X1QRL4-F1
#
_cell.length_a   1.000
_cell.length_b   1.000
_cell.length_c   1.000
_cell.angle_alpha   90.00
_cell.angle_beta   90.00
_cell.angle_gamma   90.00
#
_symmetry.space_group_name_H-M   'P 1'
#
loop_
_entity.id
_entity.type
_entity.pdbx_description
1 polymer ?
#
loop_
_entity_poly.entity_id
_entity_poly.type
_entity_poly.pdbx_seq_one_letter_code
_entity_poly.pdbx_strand_id
1 'polypeptide(L)' 'ARPVPDPQDYCPYCMFNESEVSELWLGALAEVFDLNRNEATKLNLIAQALEG' A
#
# COMPACT_ATOMS: atom_id res chain seq x y z
N ALA A 1 -5.56 8.05 -1.89
CA ALA A 1 -5.17 9.22 -1.09
C ALA A 1 -6.24 10.30 -1.24
N ARG A 2 -6.65 10.97 -0.14
CA ARG A 2 -7.49 12.16 -0.25
C ARG A 2 -6.59 13.37 -0.51
N PRO A 3 -6.98 14.33 -1.36
CA PRO A 3 -6.21 15.55 -1.56
C PRO A 3 -6.15 16.33 -0.24
N VAL A 4 -4.94 16.74 0.15
CA VAL A 4 -4.72 17.58 1.34
C VAL A 4 -4.69 19.04 0.89
N PRO A 5 -5.53 19.93 1.46
CA PRO A 5 -5.62 21.33 1.04
C PRO A 5 -4.33 22.13 1.33
N ASP A 6 -3.65 21.82 2.44
CA ASP A 6 -2.36 22.38 2.81
C ASP A 6 -1.29 21.27 2.80
N PRO A 7 -0.28 21.34 1.92
CA PRO A 7 0.83 20.39 1.92
C PRO A 7 1.57 20.28 3.26
N GLN A 8 1.56 21.31 4.11
CA GLN A 8 2.17 21.25 5.45
C GLN A 8 1.38 20.39 6.44
N ASP A 9 0.07 20.20 6.20
CA ASP A 9 -0.77 19.31 7.01
C ASP A 9 -0.67 17.84 6.59
N TYR A 10 0.12 17.54 5.56
CA TYR A 10 0.33 16.17 5.12
C TYR A 10 1.16 15.39 6.14
N CYS A 11 0.53 14.45 6.84
CA CYS A 11 1.20 13.52 7.73
C CYS A 11 1.47 12.19 6.99
N PRO A 12 2.71 11.89 6.58
CA PRO A 12 3.02 10.65 5.87
C PRO A 12 2.87 9.42 6.79
N TYR A 13 2.28 8.35 6.26
CA TYR A 13 2.19 7.06 6.96
C TYR A 13 3.51 6.27 6.91
N CYS A 14 4.26 6.42 5.82
CA CYS A 14 5.55 5.78 5.60
C CYS A 14 6.41 6.63 4.65
N MET A 15 7.73 6.39 4.68
CA MET A 15 8.73 7.04 3.84
C MET A 15 9.51 5.97 3.08
N PHE A 16 9.82 6.26 1.80
CA PHE A 16 10.59 5.38 0.93
C PHE A 16 11.92 6.04 0.59
N ASN A 17 12.99 5.26 0.58
CA ASN A 17 14.26 5.64 -0.04
C ASN A 17 14.76 4.51 -0.95
N GLU A 18 15.97 4.64 -1.51
CA GLU A 18 16.51 3.65 -2.44
C GLU A 18 16.81 2.28 -1.82
N SER A 19 16.88 2.20 -0.49
CA SER A 19 17.33 1.01 0.23
C SER A 19 16.26 0.41 1.15
N GLU A 20 15.33 1.23 1.66
CA GLU A 20 14.40 0.82 2.70
C GLU A 20 13.07 1.59 2.68
N VAL A 21 12.11 1.02 3.42
CA VAL A 21 10.81 1.62 3.72
C VAL A 21 10.71 1.80 5.22
N SER A 22 10.50 3.04 5.66
CA SER A 22 10.31 3.39 7.06
C SER A 22 8.83 3.65 7.34
N GLU A 23 8.22 2.83 8.19
CA GLU A 23 6.86 3.08 8.69
C GLU A 23 6.90 4.12 9.82
N LEU A 24 6.19 5.24 9.63
CA LEU A 24 6.07 6.28 10.65
C LEU A 24 4.94 5.98 11.65
N TRP A 25 4.04 5.08 11.25
CA TRP A 25 2.96 4.55 12.07
C TRP A 25 3.03 3.02 12.04
N LEU A 26 2.94 2.38 13.19
CA LEU A 26 3.09 0.92 13.30
C LEU A 26 2.01 0.21 12.47
N GLY A 27 2.41 -0.59 11.48
CA GLY A 27 1.47 -1.31 10.61
C GLY A 27 0.86 -0.44 9.52
N ALA A 28 1.43 0.74 9.23
CA ALA A 28 1.01 1.62 8.14
C ALA A 28 0.89 0.90 6.80
N LEU A 29 1.73 -0.12 6.59
CA LEU A 29 1.75 -0.93 5.37
C LEU A 29 1.32 -2.37 5.60
N ALA A 30 0.78 -2.72 6.78
CA ALA A 30 0.41 -4.09 7.11
C ALA A 30 -0.58 -4.66 6.09
N GLU A 31 -1.66 -3.94 5.76
CA GLU A 31 -2.62 -4.36 4.72
C GLU A 31 -1.97 -4.50 3.33
N VAL A 32 -1.06 -3.59 2.96
CA VAL A 32 -0.39 -3.60 1.65
C VAL A 32 0.52 -4.82 1.52
N PHE A 33 1.26 -5.15 2.57
CA PHE A 33 2.16 -6.31 2.59
C PHE A 33 1.42 -7.63 2.83
N ASP A 34 0.30 -7.63 3.55
CA ASP A 34 -0.55 -8.81 3.75
C ASP A 34 -1.26 -9.22 2.46
N LEU A 35 -1.69 -8.25 1.64
CA LEU A 35 -2.19 -8.53 0.29
C LEU A 35 -1.13 -9.21 -0.59
N ASN A 36 0.14 -8.80 -0.46
CA ASN A 36 1.22 -9.37 -1.25
C ASN A 36 1.58 -10.81 -0.83
N ARG A 37 1.19 -11.24 0.38
CA ARG A 37 1.39 -12.61 0.89
C ARG A 37 0.24 -13.56 0.55
N ASN A 38 -0.89 -13.07 0.04
CA ASN A 38 -2.03 -13.91 -0.33
C ASN A 38 -2.03 -14.22 -1.83
N GLU A 39 -1.14 -15.12 -2.23
CA GLU A 39 -0.93 -15.53 -3.62
C GLU A 39 -2.21 -16.07 -4.27
N ALA A 40 -3.05 -16.79 -3.52
CA ALA A 40 -4.34 -17.27 -3.99
C ALA A 40 -5.31 -16.13 -4.35
N THR A 41 -5.40 -15.10 -3.50
CA THR A 41 -6.24 -13.93 -3.78
C THR A 41 -5.73 -13.16 -4.99
N LYS A 42 -4.41 -13.02 -5.14
CA LYS A 42 -3.80 -12.40 -6.31
C LYS A 42 -4.15 -13.15 -7.60
N LEU A 43 -4.01 -14.48 -7.60
CA LEU A 43 -4.36 -15.32 -8.76
C LEU A 43 -5.85 -15.22 -9.12
N ASN A 44 -6.74 -15.21 -8.13
CA ASN A 44 -8.17 -15.07 -8.36
C ASN A 44 -8.54 -13.70 -8.98
N LEU A 45 -7.91 -12.61 -8.53
CA LEU A 45 -8.12 -11.28 -9.11
C LEU A 45 -7.61 -11.19 -10.55
N ILE A 46 -6.47 -11.82 -10.85
CA ILE A 46 -5.94 -11.90 -12.22
C ILE A 46 -6.90 -12.68 -13.12
N ALA A 47 -7.40 -13.83 -12.66
CA ALA A 47 -8.38 -14.61 -13.41
C ALA A 47 -9.64 -13.80 -13.72
N GLN A 48 -10.21 -13.11 -12.73
CA GLN A 48 -11.38 -12.25 -12.92
C GLN A 48 -11.15 -11.12 -13.94
N ALA A 49 -9.95 -10.54 -13.97
CA ALA A 49 -9.61 -9.47 -14.90
C ALA A 49 -9.43 -9.97 -16.36
N LEU A 50 -9.12 -11.27 -16.55
CA LEU A 50 -8.95 -11.90 -17.86
C LEU A 50 -10.27 -12.46 -18.43
N GLU A 51 -11.28 -12.67 -17.59
CA GLU A 51 -12.63 -13.10 -17.99
C GLU A 51 -13.54 -11.92 -18.44
N GLY A 52 -12.98 -10.70 -18.50
CA GLY A 52 -13.66 -9.48 -18.97
C GLY A 52 -13.67 -9.30 -20.49
#